data_AF-A0A8H5LFS4-F1
#
_entry.id   AF-A0A8H5LFS4-F1
#
_cell.length_a   1.000
_cell.length_b   1.000
_cell.length_c   1.000
_cell.angle_alpha   90.00
_cell.angle_beta   90.00
_cell.angle_gamma   90.00
#
_symmetry.space_group_name_H-M   'P 1'
#
loop_
_entity.id
_entity.type
_entity.pdbx_description
1 polymer ?
#
loop_
_entity_poly.entity_id
_entity_poly.type
_entity_poly.pdbx_seq_one_letter_code
_entity_poly.pdbx_strand_id
1 'polypeptide(L)'
;MSNTLQSPSRLGLQLQDYDQVIALSQGNINETLALHFMRNERLKEFKAMFPTYGLKGTLSSPSVHLIDKENADQAIFYLNFESGTYYYFEQPGSTPQYDEDGFPLPVGPPTRVKVDVSDWSLAFFVDFSFKKMAIIPDKIRNAIELPGSYSVNQLLIDFGTPEILNIAWDHCSIPGVPEAQKATCRAEIRMFLITHLESVLLKENDHNILGYTVKIDAPSDGKTPEQRLKDVSQKAPHFPPTSVRLQTINYRPDGKEVLAGGEQSDHNAFLFTEMTQFRKMPSQDLQWSGDWFYNGIGGTLAMSRGIFLDQYLAEKLQPAIAGPWKMANHIGNTCTEFSDYILKYQFRGDEEWILKRPQDASLNLKRGAGVQMTYHDVDENSAQWEDDKSESVKYVATKEHYWYNKAELSCVVEPQVGTGKVTITTELKTDTQRTVKSKVGSSDLQLVCKIQWSTTIELRAIETDAKLLVRVESKKPIVDVDIVKDTAHVDGTGAAAEEWEKWIQEMAEDRKKWPLKKRIESYIETYGLRLGSMAHNLEEALNQQGRFIFPGGGTFDMKDPIFSKEGDLLIGLTFREGE
;
A
#
# COMPACT_ATOMS: atom_id res chain seq x y z
N MET A 1 -8.08 -25.39 -20.42
CA MET A 1 -9.42 -25.04 -19.91
C MET A 1 -9.50 -25.46 -18.45
N SER A 2 -9.36 -24.52 -17.53
CA SER A 2 -10.12 -24.40 -16.27
C SER A 2 -9.55 -23.19 -15.54
N ASN A 3 -10.34 -22.13 -15.50
CA ASN A 3 -10.13 -20.97 -14.65
C ASN A 3 -10.18 -21.37 -13.17
N THR A 4 -9.60 -20.49 -12.35
CA THR A 4 -9.85 -20.29 -10.91
C THR A 4 -9.47 -21.43 -9.96
N LEU A 5 -8.22 -21.39 -9.50
CA LEU A 5 -7.88 -21.64 -8.09
C LEU A 5 -7.35 -20.32 -7.50
N GLN A 6 -8.24 -19.34 -7.30
CA GLN A 6 -8.01 -18.40 -6.21
C GLN A 6 -8.31 -19.20 -4.94
N SER A 7 -7.26 -19.53 -4.18
CA SER A 7 -7.42 -20.11 -2.85
C SER A 7 -8.40 -19.23 -2.05
N PRO A 8 -9.39 -19.79 -1.32
CA PRO A 8 -10.39 -19.04 -0.56
C PRO A 8 -9.86 -18.06 0.52
N SER A 9 -8.56 -17.99 0.76
CA SER A 9 -7.97 -17.51 2.02
C SER A 9 -7.27 -16.15 1.98
N ARG A 10 -6.65 -15.72 0.86
CA ARG A 10 -5.89 -14.45 0.79
C ARG A 10 -6.81 -13.22 0.94
N LEU A 11 -8.06 -13.32 0.49
CA LEU A 11 -9.04 -12.22 0.61
C LEU A 11 -9.52 -11.98 2.05
N GLY A 12 -9.30 -12.96 2.95
CA GLY A 12 -9.64 -12.87 4.37
C GLY A 12 -8.53 -12.24 5.22
N LEU A 13 -7.38 -11.89 4.63
CA LEU A 13 -6.30 -11.24 5.36
C LEU A 13 -6.74 -9.93 6.00
N GLN A 14 -6.38 -9.77 7.27
CA GLN A 14 -6.62 -8.59 8.06
C GLN A 14 -5.33 -8.08 8.68
N LEU A 15 -5.13 -6.77 8.60
CA LEU A 15 -3.93 -6.12 9.14
C LEU A 15 -4.00 -5.76 10.63
N GLN A 16 -5.14 -5.94 11.31
CA GLN A 16 -5.27 -5.79 12.77
C GLN A 16 -4.57 -4.53 13.33
N ASP A 17 -4.94 -3.37 12.81
CA ASP A 17 -4.42 -2.05 13.17
C ASP A 17 -2.97 -1.73 12.73
N TYR A 18 -2.28 -2.64 12.05
CA TYR A 18 -1.01 -2.34 11.40
C TYR A 18 -1.21 -1.57 10.09
N ASP A 19 -0.27 -0.68 9.77
CA ASP A 19 -0.36 0.15 8.58
C ASP A 19 0.05 -0.61 7.34
N GLN A 20 1.13 -1.37 7.47
CA GLN A 20 1.75 -2.15 6.41
C GLN A 20 2.33 -3.43 7.00
N VAL A 21 2.28 -4.51 6.24
CA VAL A 21 2.92 -5.78 6.58
C VAL A 21 3.61 -6.33 5.36
N ILE A 22 4.90 -6.65 5.48
CA ILE A 22 5.64 -7.44 4.49
C ILE A 22 5.79 -8.85 5.05
N ALA A 23 5.22 -9.83 4.35
CA ALA A 23 5.35 -11.24 4.67
C ALA A 23 6.29 -11.92 3.68
N LEU A 24 7.25 -12.69 4.20
CA LEU A 24 8.13 -13.57 3.43
C LEU A 24 7.94 -15.00 3.88
N SER A 25 7.81 -15.93 2.94
CA SER A 25 7.64 -17.34 3.23
C SER A 25 8.97 -17.97 3.68
N GLN A 26 8.89 -18.95 4.56
CA GLN A 26 10.03 -19.77 4.97
C GLN A 26 10.70 -20.43 3.76
N GLY A 27 9.91 -20.89 2.78
CA GLY A 27 10.41 -21.43 1.52
C GLY A 27 11.31 -20.43 0.79
N ASN A 28 10.83 -19.21 0.57
CA ASN A 28 11.64 -18.16 -0.06
C ASN A 28 12.90 -17.82 0.73
N ILE A 29 12.82 -17.78 2.06
CA ILE A 29 14.00 -17.52 2.91
C ILE A 29 15.04 -18.63 2.70
N ASN A 30 14.61 -19.89 2.71
CA ASN A 30 15.50 -21.04 2.54
C ASN A 30 16.09 -21.13 1.13
N GLU A 31 15.33 -20.80 0.09
CA GLU A 31 15.83 -20.69 -1.28
C GLU A 31 16.93 -19.62 -1.39
N THR A 32 16.69 -18.44 -0.81
CA THR A 32 17.67 -17.35 -0.79
C THR A 32 18.93 -17.76 -0.01
N LEU A 33 18.78 -18.38 1.16
CA LEU A 33 19.91 -18.91 1.94
C LEU A 33 20.72 -19.94 1.13
N ALA A 34 20.05 -20.83 0.39
CA ALA A 34 20.71 -21.80 -0.46
C ALA A 34 21.52 -21.14 -1.59
N LEU A 35 20.97 -20.10 -2.22
CA LEU A 35 21.69 -19.34 -3.25
C LEU A 35 22.93 -18.65 -2.66
N HIS A 36 22.84 -18.05 -1.48
CA HIS A 36 24.01 -17.46 -0.79
C HIS A 36 25.05 -18.52 -0.42
N PHE A 37 24.62 -19.66 0.12
CA PHE A 37 25.50 -20.76 0.50
C PHE A 37 26.27 -21.33 -0.70
N MET A 38 25.58 -21.52 -1.84
CA MET A 38 26.23 -22.02 -3.07
C MET A 38 27.32 -21.08 -3.60
N ARG A 39 27.20 -19.77 -3.36
CA ARG A 39 28.18 -18.77 -3.82
C ARG A 39 29.42 -18.66 -2.92
N ASN A 40 29.39 -19.22 -1.71
CA ASN A 40 30.48 -19.10 -0.75
C ASN A 40 31.03 -20.47 -0.32
N GLU A 41 32.10 -20.91 -0.99
CA GLU A 41 32.76 -22.19 -0.71
C GLU A 41 33.24 -22.34 0.74
N ARG A 42 33.52 -21.25 1.47
CA ARG A 42 33.97 -21.33 2.86
C ARG A 42 32.86 -21.74 3.83
N LEU A 43 31.60 -21.47 3.50
CA LEU A 43 30.46 -21.89 4.33
C LEU A 43 30.23 -23.39 4.24
N LYS A 44 30.81 -24.07 3.24
CA LYS A 44 30.64 -25.51 3.03
C LYS A 44 31.52 -26.38 3.92
N GLU A 45 32.61 -25.85 4.48
CA GLU A 45 33.50 -26.63 5.35
C GLU A 45 33.15 -26.43 6.83
N PHE A 46 32.82 -27.52 7.51
CA PHE A 46 32.74 -27.55 8.97
C PHE A 46 34.01 -28.14 9.55
N LYS A 47 34.63 -27.45 10.50
CA LYS A 47 35.83 -27.94 11.19
C LYS A 47 35.93 -27.42 12.62
N ALA A 48 35.85 -28.33 13.57
CA ALA A 48 36.11 -28.07 14.98
C ALA A 48 36.89 -29.26 15.58
N MET A 49 38.16 -29.03 15.88
CA MET A 49 39.11 -30.09 16.22
C MET A 49 39.70 -29.85 17.61
N PHE A 50 39.64 -30.87 18.48
CA PHE A 50 40.19 -30.85 19.82
C PHE A 50 41.13 -32.05 20.05
N PRO A 51 41.98 -32.02 21.10
CA PRO A 51 42.95 -33.10 21.32
C PRO A 51 42.33 -34.49 21.46
N THR A 52 41.14 -34.59 22.05
CA THR A 52 40.50 -35.88 22.38
C THR A 52 39.21 -36.16 21.60
N TYR A 53 38.73 -35.22 20.81
CA TYR A 53 37.52 -35.35 19.99
C TYR A 53 37.51 -34.28 18.90
N GLY A 54 36.70 -34.45 17.87
CA GLY A 54 36.58 -33.44 16.82
C GLY A 54 35.54 -33.82 15.77
N LEU A 55 35.08 -32.79 15.06
CA LEU A 55 34.10 -32.89 13.99
C LEU A 55 34.62 -32.12 12.79
N LYS A 56 34.76 -32.82 11.66
CA LYS A 56 35.12 -32.23 10.37
C LYS A 56 34.20 -32.78 9.29
N GLY A 57 33.71 -31.93 8.41
CA GLY A 57 32.81 -32.36 7.34
C GLY A 57 32.51 -31.28 6.32
N THR A 58 31.74 -31.66 5.32
CA THR A 58 31.14 -30.77 4.34
C THR A 58 29.66 -30.61 4.65
N LEU A 59 29.19 -29.37 4.66
CA LEU A 59 27.80 -29.01 4.92
C LEU A 59 27.04 -28.93 3.60
N SER A 60 25.78 -29.39 3.61
CA SER A 60 24.81 -28.98 2.60
C SER A 60 24.24 -27.60 2.95
N SER A 61 23.40 -27.04 2.06
CA SER A 61 22.76 -25.76 2.33
C SER A 61 22.09 -25.73 3.71
N PRO A 62 22.30 -24.68 4.51
CA PRO A 62 21.55 -24.48 5.73
C PRO A 62 20.09 -24.16 5.41
N SER A 63 19.23 -24.33 6.41
CA SER A 63 17.82 -23.97 6.36
C SER A 63 17.37 -23.39 7.69
N VAL A 64 16.32 -22.57 7.64
CA VAL A 64 15.64 -22.00 8.78
C VAL A 64 14.23 -22.58 8.88
N HIS A 65 13.80 -22.86 10.11
CA HIS A 65 12.43 -23.17 10.46
C HIS A 65 11.87 -22.08 11.36
N LEU A 66 10.84 -21.38 10.88
CA LEU A 66 10.15 -20.34 11.62
C LEU A 66 9.22 -20.98 12.66
N ILE A 67 9.22 -20.46 13.88
CA ILE A 67 8.48 -20.99 15.02
C ILE A 67 7.39 -19.99 15.43
N ASP A 68 6.20 -20.43 15.80
CA ASP A 68 5.10 -19.57 16.32
C ASP A 68 4.93 -19.75 17.83
N LYS A 69 4.47 -18.66 18.48
CA LYS A 69 4.11 -18.50 19.90
C LYS A 69 5.23 -18.81 20.91
N GLU A 70 5.46 -17.82 21.79
CA GLU A 70 6.50 -17.71 22.84
C GLU A 70 7.88 -17.20 22.38
N ASN A 71 8.35 -17.55 21.18
CA ASN A 71 9.64 -17.08 20.63
C ASN A 71 9.50 -16.57 19.18
N ALA A 72 8.52 -15.69 18.91
CA ALA A 72 8.21 -15.22 17.55
C ALA A 72 9.30 -14.30 16.94
N ASP A 73 10.32 -13.97 17.74
CA ASP A 73 11.56 -13.31 17.39
C ASP A 73 12.72 -14.29 17.16
N GLN A 74 12.46 -15.61 17.16
CA GLN A 74 13.45 -16.65 16.94
C GLN A 74 13.09 -17.56 15.77
N ALA A 75 14.10 -18.29 15.29
CA ALA A 75 13.92 -19.42 14.40
C ALA A 75 14.89 -20.56 14.75
N ILE A 76 14.61 -21.77 14.26
CA ILE A 76 15.55 -22.89 14.34
C ILE A 76 16.41 -22.87 13.08
N PHE A 77 17.72 -22.74 13.26
CA PHE A 77 18.70 -22.86 12.19
C PHE A 77 19.24 -24.28 12.13
N TYR A 78 19.32 -24.86 10.94
CA TYR A 78 19.81 -26.22 10.70
C TYR A 78 21.14 -26.19 9.96
N LEU A 79 22.13 -26.90 10.50
CA LEU A 79 23.36 -27.27 9.85
C LEU A 79 23.30 -28.75 9.50
N ASN A 80 23.20 -29.02 8.20
CA ASN A 80 23.08 -30.37 7.66
C ASN A 80 24.43 -30.79 7.07
N PHE A 81 24.91 -31.97 7.46
CA PHE A 81 26.16 -32.51 6.94
C PHE A 81 25.88 -33.33 5.69
N GLU A 82 26.61 -33.07 4.61
CA GLU A 82 26.62 -33.91 3.40
C GLU A 82 27.63 -35.06 3.55
N SER A 83 28.75 -34.79 4.21
CA SER A 83 29.76 -35.80 4.53
C SER A 83 30.65 -35.37 5.70
N GLY A 84 31.34 -36.31 6.33
CA GLY A 84 32.38 -35.96 7.29
C GLY A 84 32.72 -37.05 8.28
N THR A 85 33.33 -36.67 9.39
CA THR A 85 33.68 -37.58 10.47
C THR A 85 33.68 -36.86 11.81
N TYR A 86 32.96 -37.45 12.77
CA TYR A 86 33.14 -37.22 14.19
C TYR A 86 34.12 -38.25 14.73
N TYR A 87 35.10 -37.84 15.51
CA TYR A 87 35.98 -38.76 16.22
C TYR A 87 36.03 -38.45 17.70
N TYR A 88 36.26 -39.49 18.49
CA TYR A 88 36.54 -39.42 19.92
C TYR A 88 37.43 -40.58 20.34
N PHE A 89 37.99 -40.51 21.54
CA PHE A 89 38.79 -41.60 22.14
C PHE A 89 38.05 -42.23 23.33
N GLU A 90 38.02 -43.56 23.42
CA GLU A 90 37.26 -44.30 24.45
C GLU A 90 37.86 -44.18 25.87
N GLN A 91 39.13 -43.79 26.02
CA GLN A 91 39.80 -43.55 27.32
C GLN A 91 40.92 -42.50 27.19
N PRO A 92 40.84 -41.27 27.70
CA PRO A 92 41.83 -40.23 27.42
C PRO A 92 43.19 -40.53 28.09
N GLY A 93 44.08 -41.24 27.38
CA GLY A 93 45.50 -41.36 27.69
C GLY A 93 46.30 -40.28 26.96
N SER A 94 47.25 -39.66 27.67
CA SER A 94 48.26 -38.67 27.28
C SER A 94 48.27 -38.10 25.83
N THR A 95 48.30 -36.76 25.75
CA THR A 95 48.47 -35.87 24.56
C THR A 95 48.93 -36.50 23.22
N PRO A 96 48.23 -36.23 22.10
CA PRO A 96 48.47 -36.87 20.80
C PRO A 96 49.50 -36.17 19.89
N GLN A 97 50.11 -36.94 18.97
CA GLN A 97 50.75 -36.45 17.73
C GLN A 97 49.65 -36.18 16.67
N TYR A 98 49.90 -35.56 15.50
CA TYR A 98 48.85 -35.32 14.47
C TYR A 98 49.18 -36.04 13.14
N ASP A 99 48.17 -36.55 12.42
CA ASP A 99 48.29 -37.12 11.06
C ASP A 99 48.24 -36.04 9.98
N GLU A 100 48.49 -36.42 8.72
CA GLU A 100 48.56 -35.52 7.56
C GLU A 100 47.26 -34.74 7.30
N ASP A 101 46.12 -35.25 7.79
CA ASP A 101 44.80 -34.62 7.68
C ASP A 101 44.46 -33.70 8.87
N GLY A 102 45.39 -33.59 9.84
CA GLY A 102 45.28 -32.76 11.04
C GLY A 102 44.51 -33.42 12.18
N PHE A 103 44.31 -34.75 12.15
CA PHE A 103 43.70 -35.47 13.27
C PHE A 103 44.76 -35.95 14.27
N PRO A 104 44.46 -35.95 15.57
CA PRO A 104 45.34 -36.55 16.56
C PRO A 104 45.55 -38.06 16.31
N LEU A 105 46.81 -38.49 16.26
CA LEU A 105 47.32 -39.86 16.24
C LEU A 105 47.39 -40.39 17.67
N PRO A 106 46.82 -41.58 17.95
CA PRO A 106 46.98 -42.23 19.26
C PRO A 106 48.43 -42.66 19.49
N VAL A 107 48.98 -42.37 20.67
CA VAL A 107 50.22 -42.99 21.15
C VAL A 107 49.83 -44.08 22.16
N GLY A 108 49.58 -45.30 21.67
CA GLY A 108 49.04 -46.40 22.48
C GLY A 108 47.51 -46.34 22.66
N PRO A 109 46.90 -47.26 23.44
CA PRO A 109 45.49 -47.12 23.84
C PRO A 109 45.29 -45.75 24.51
N PRO A 110 44.26 -44.99 24.12
CA PRO A 110 42.97 -45.42 23.55
C PRO A 110 42.86 -45.56 22.01
N THR A 111 41.89 -46.39 21.59
CA THR A 111 41.45 -46.52 20.20
C THR A 111 40.64 -45.29 19.76
N ARG A 112 41.00 -44.70 18.62
CA ARG A 112 40.22 -43.63 17.98
C ARG A 112 38.96 -44.24 17.35
N VAL A 113 37.78 -43.82 17.82
CA VAL A 113 36.52 -44.16 17.19
C VAL A 113 36.19 -43.08 16.17
N LYS A 114 35.74 -43.50 14.98
CA LYS A 114 35.25 -42.61 13.92
C LYS A 114 33.79 -42.93 13.66
N VAL A 115 32.97 -41.90 13.58
CA VAL A 115 31.55 -41.96 13.26
C VAL A 115 31.34 -41.13 12.00
N ASP A 116 30.70 -41.72 10.99
CA ASP A 116 30.27 -41.00 9.80
C ASP A 116 29.14 -40.03 10.18
N VAL A 117 29.20 -38.81 9.65
CA VAL A 117 28.27 -37.73 9.97
C VAL A 117 27.44 -37.29 8.76
N SER A 118 27.49 -38.02 7.65
CA SER A 118 26.75 -37.70 6.42
C SER A 118 25.22 -37.58 6.58
N ASP A 119 24.66 -38.12 7.68
CA ASP A 119 23.23 -38.01 8.04
C ASP A 119 23.00 -37.15 9.30
N TRP A 120 24.00 -36.38 9.73
CA TRP A 120 23.87 -35.51 10.90
C TRP A 120 23.17 -34.20 10.53
N SER A 121 22.26 -33.77 11.41
CA SER A 121 21.62 -32.46 11.36
C SER A 121 21.70 -31.84 12.74
N LEU A 122 22.34 -30.68 12.84
CA LEU A 122 22.49 -29.92 14.08
C LEU A 122 21.56 -28.71 14.03
N ALA A 123 20.66 -28.60 15.01
CA ALA A 123 19.65 -27.58 15.08
C ALA A 123 19.83 -26.70 16.32
N PHE A 124 19.73 -25.38 16.18
CA PHE A 124 19.83 -24.44 17.29
C PHE A 124 18.98 -23.20 17.06
N PHE A 125 18.55 -22.56 18.14
CA PHE A 125 17.76 -21.34 18.10
C PHE A 125 18.65 -20.14 17.72
N VAL A 126 18.13 -19.28 16.87
CA VAL A 126 18.74 -18.02 16.48
C VAL A 126 17.72 -16.90 16.61
N ASP A 127 18.18 -15.74 17.09
CA ASP A 127 17.34 -14.56 17.24
C ASP A 127 17.35 -13.73 15.95
N PHE A 128 16.22 -13.10 15.66
CA PHE A 128 16.14 -12.04 14.66
C PHE A 128 16.45 -10.70 15.32
N SER A 129 17.53 -10.04 14.91
CA SER A 129 17.91 -8.76 15.48
C SER A 129 18.10 -7.67 14.42
N PHE A 130 17.74 -6.45 14.79
CA PHE A 130 18.05 -5.27 13.98
C PHE A 130 19.40 -4.69 14.41
N LYS A 131 20.28 -4.53 13.45
CA LYS A 131 21.50 -3.74 13.61
C LYS A 131 21.41 -2.50 12.76
N LYS A 132 21.52 -1.32 13.40
CA LYS A 132 21.63 -0.05 12.67
C LYS A 132 22.96 -0.04 11.92
N MET A 133 22.92 0.23 10.62
CA MET A 133 24.13 0.31 9.82
C MET A 133 24.88 1.61 10.08
N ALA A 134 26.19 1.51 10.31
CA ALA A 134 27.05 2.69 10.43
C ALA A 134 27.37 3.31 9.06
N ILE A 135 27.55 2.47 8.03
CA ILE A 135 27.81 2.87 6.65
C ILE A 135 26.82 2.11 5.77
N ILE A 136 26.05 2.82 4.96
CA ILE A 136 25.08 2.25 4.02
C ILE A 136 25.81 1.87 2.72
N PRO A 137 25.73 0.61 2.25
CA PRO A 137 26.31 0.14 0.99
C PRO A 137 25.78 0.93 -0.20
N ASP A 138 26.63 1.24 -1.18
CA ASP A 138 26.27 2.12 -2.30
C ASP A 138 25.08 1.63 -3.13
N LYS A 139 24.87 0.32 -3.23
CA LYS A 139 23.69 -0.25 -3.92
C LYS A 139 22.40 0.11 -3.19
N ILE A 140 22.36 -0.10 -1.87
CA ILE A 140 21.22 0.27 -1.03
C ILE A 140 21.10 1.79 -1.09
N ARG A 141 22.20 2.50 -0.80
CA ARG A 141 22.38 3.95 -0.90
C ARG A 141 21.75 4.53 -2.17
N ASN A 142 22.02 3.99 -3.34
CA ASN A 142 21.48 4.52 -4.59
C ASN A 142 19.97 4.23 -4.77
N ALA A 143 19.47 3.15 -4.17
CA ALA A 143 18.04 2.84 -4.14
C ALA A 143 17.26 3.71 -3.12
N ILE A 144 17.97 4.42 -2.25
CA ILE A 144 17.41 4.92 -1.00
C ILE A 144 17.76 6.42 -0.80
N GLU A 145 19.00 6.86 -1.05
CA GLU A 145 19.56 8.20 -0.79
C GLU A 145 19.21 9.21 -1.90
N LEU A 146 17.92 9.42 -2.11
CA LEU A 146 17.46 10.74 -2.52
C LEU A 146 17.13 11.58 -1.28
N PRO A 147 17.29 12.92 -1.32
CA PRO A 147 17.55 13.74 -0.12
C PRO A 147 16.51 13.62 1.02
N GLY A 148 16.98 13.32 2.25
CA GLY A 148 16.16 13.29 3.47
C GLY A 148 16.52 12.27 4.58
N SER A 149 17.58 11.46 4.42
CA SER A 149 18.18 10.50 5.38
C SER A 149 17.22 9.78 6.35
N TYR A 150 16.75 8.60 5.95
CA TYR A 150 16.17 7.58 6.84
C TYR A 150 17.27 6.64 7.37
N SER A 151 16.97 5.90 8.44
CA SER A 151 17.87 4.86 8.95
C SER A 151 17.66 3.56 8.18
N VAL A 152 18.76 2.92 7.80
CA VAL A 152 18.74 1.53 7.31
C VAL A 152 19.09 0.64 8.50
N ASN A 153 18.18 -0.26 8.84
CA ASN A 153 18.49 -1.38 9.70
C ASN A 153 18.67 -2.59 8.81
N GLN A 154 19.76 -3.32 9.01
CA GLN A 154 19.87 -4.66 8.45
C GLN A 154 19.26 -5.64 9.44
N LEU A 155 18.49 -6.58 8.91
CA LEU A 155 18.02 -7.75 9.63
C LEU A 155 19.14 -8.77 9.63
N LEU A 156 19.55 -9.16 10.83
CA LEU A 156 20.54 -10.21 11.03
C LEU A 156 19.87 -11.43 11.66
N ILE A 157 20.36 -12.60 11.26
CA ILE A 157 20.33 -13.75 12.15
C ILE A 157 21.46 -13.53 13.17
N ASP A 158 21.08 -13.38 14.44
CA ASP A 158 22.04 -13.23 15.51
C ASP A 158 22.49 -14.59 16.01
N PHE A 159 23.75 -14.92 15.72
CA PHE A 159 24.42 -16.13 16.18
C PHE A 159 25.20 -15.90 17.50
N GLY A 160 25.19 -14.68 18.06
CA GLY A 160 26.07 -14.25 19.15
C GLY A 160 25.37 -13.83 20.44
N THR A 161 24.05 -14.01 20.56
CA THR A 161 23.27 -13.68 21.77
C THR A 161 23.68 -14.51 23.00
N PRO A 162 23.33 -14.09 24.24
CA PRO A 162 24.08 -14.39 25.48
C PRO A 162 24.18 -15.86 25.89
N GLU A 163 23.38 -16.74 25.31
CA GLU A 163 23.52 -18.19 25.44
C GLU A 163 23.99 -18.76 24.11
N ILE A 164 25.23 -18.44 23.71
CA ILE A 164 25.83 -18.58 22.35
C ILE A 164 25.44 -19.84 21.54
N LEU A 165 24.96 -20.92 22.17
CA LEU A 165 24.18 -21.95 21.48
C LEU A 165 23.09 -22.52 22.37
N ASN A 166 21.87 -22.03 22.21
CA ASN A 166 20.68 -22.73 22.66
C ASN A 166 20.35 -23.83 21.64
N ILE A 167 20.80 -25.06 21.89
CA ILE A 167 20.64 -26.18 20.96
C ILE A 167 19.21 -26.71 21.03
N ALA A 168 18.55 -26.80 19.87
CA ALA A 168 17.23 -27.39 19.72
C ALA A 168 17.36 -28.91 19.65
N TRP A 169 17.66 -29.55 20.78
CA TRP A 169 18.02 -30.98 20.83
C TRP A 169 16.96 -31.92 20.24
N ASP A 170 15.68 -31.55 20.34
CA ASP A 170 14.56 -32.32 19.77
C ASP A 170 14.54 -32.28 18.24
N HIS A 171 15.28 -31.36 17.63
CA HIS A 171 15.46 -31.18 16.20
C HIS A 171 16.83 -31.66 15.69
N CYS A 172 17.75 -32.04 16.59
CA CYS A 172 19.05 -32.59 16.22
C CYS A 172 18.97 -34.07 15.88
N SER A 173 19.64 -34.49 14.81
CA SER A 173 19.85 -35.88 14.42
C SER A 173 21.34 -36.22 14.44
N ILE A 174 21.73 -37.19 15.27
CA ILE A 174 23.12 -37.66 15.43
C ILE A 174 23.22 -39.20 15.33
N PRO A 175 22.84 -39.80 14.19
CA PRO A 175 22.90 -41.24 14.01
C PRO A 175 24.33 -41.78 14.12
N GLY A 176 24.46 -43.07 14.45
CA GLY A 176 25.75 -43.76 14.55
C GLY A 176 26.52 -43.54 15.85
N VAL A 177 26.11 -42.60 16.72
CA VAL A 177 26.72 -42.42 18.05
C VAL A 177 26.21 -43.48 19.03
N PRO A 178 27.09 -44.29 19.66
CA PRO A 178 26.69 -45.29 20.65
C PRO A 178 25.95 -44.66 21.83
N GLU A 179 24.95 -45.36 22.39
CA GLU A 179 24.10 -44.83 23.48
C GLU A 179 24.93 -44.31 24.68
N ALA A 180 25.98 -45.05 25.06
CA ALA A 180 26.89 -44.67 26.14
C ALA A 180 27.67 -43.36 25.88
N GLN A 181 27.84 -42.97 24.61
CA GLN A 181 28.60 -41.79 24.19
C GLN A 181 27.70 -40.59 23.86
N LYS A 182 26.37 -40.78 23.73
CA LYS A 182 25.45 -39.70 23.31
C LYS A 182 25.51 -38.48 24.23
N ALA A 183 25.56 -38.67 25.56
CA ALA A 183 25.62 -37.54 26.50
C ALA A 183 26.91 -36.71 26.32
N THR A 184 28.05 -37.38 26.15
CA THR A 184 29.35 -36.73 25.90
C THR A 184 29.36 -36.02 24.54
N CYS A 185 28.91 -36.70 23.49
CA CYS A 185 28.80 -36.12 22.15
C CYS A 185 27.90 -34.86 22.16
N ARG A 186 26.78 -34.88 22.90
CA ARG A 186 25.92 -33.69 23.08
C ARG A 186 26.66 -32.51 23.71
N ALA A 187 27.49 -32.76 24.73
CA ALA A 187 28.31 -31.71 25.34
C ALA A 187 29.37 -31.16 24.37
N GLU A 188 29.98 -32.04 23.55
CA GLU A 188 30.99 -31.68 22.56
C GLU A 188 30.41 -30.89 21.37
N ILE A 189 29.18 -31.20 20.93
CA ILE A 189 28.48 -30.46 19.86
C ILE A 189 28.39 -28.97 20.16
N ARG A 190 28.14 -28.60 21.42
CA ARG A 190 28.16 -27.19 21.83
C ARG A 190 29.50 -26.53 21.55
N MET A 191 30.60 -27.22 21.87
CA MET A 191 31.95 -26.72 21.59
C MET A 191 32.26 -26.68 20.10
N PHE A 192 31.79 -27.67 19.33
CA PHE A 192 31.95 -27.70 17.88
C PHE A 192 31.31 -26.51 17.20
N LEU A 193 30.04 -26.27 17.53
CA LEU A 193 29.27 -25.17 16.98
C LEU A 193 29.87 -23.82 17.40
N ILE A 194 30.30 -23.62 18.66
CA ILE A 194 30.97 -22.37 19.08
C ILE A 194 32.22 -22.14 18.22
N THR A 195 33.09 -23.16 18.12
CA THR A 195 34.34 -23.07 17.38
C THR A 195 34.10 -22.77 15.90
N HIS A 196 33.11 -23.41 15.30
CA HIS A 196 32.76 -23.21 13.89
C HIS A 196 32.17 -21.81 13.66
N LEU A 197 31.17 -21.40 14.44
CA LEU A 197 30.53 -20.08 14.32
C LEU A 197 31.54 -18.96 14.58
N GLU A 198 32.43 -19.08 15.56
CA GLU A 198 33.51 -18.10 15.76
C GLU A 198 34.47 -18.04 14.57
N SER A 199 34.77 -19.18 13.94
CA SER A 199 35.70 -19.25 12.81
C SER A 199 35.13 -18.67 11.52
N VAL A 200 33.81 -18.77 11.32
CA VAL A 200 33.11 -18.38 10.07
C VAL A 200 32.41 -17.03 10.19
N LEU A 201 31.78 -16.72 11.34
CA LEU A 201 30.85 -15.59 11.49
C LEU A 201 31.45 -14.35 12.17
N LEU A 202 32.46 -14.50 13.03
CA LEU A 202 33.07 -13.34 13.74
C LEU A 202 34.15 -12.62 12.92
N LYS A 203 34.56 -13.16 11.77
CA LYS A 203 35.61 -12.56 10.93
C LYS A 203 35.09 -11.80 9.69
N GLU A 204 33.88 -12.08 9.21
CA GLU A 204 33.31 -11.45 8.01
C GLU A 204 31.83 -11.09 8.24
N ASN A 205 31.45 -9.82 8.02
CA ASN A 205 30.19 -9.21 8.47
C ASN A 205 28.95 -9.48 7.58
N ASP A 206 29.08 -10.26 6.50
CA ASP A 206 28.04 -10.29 5.45
C ASP A 206 27.24 -11.60 5.38
N HIS A 207 27.66 -12.67 6.09
CA HIS A 207 27.06 -14.01 5.94
C HIS A 207 25.81 -14.24 6.82
N ASN A 208 25.46 -13.29 7.69
CA ASN A 208 24.33 -13.40 8.61
C ASN A 208 23.21 -12.38 8.36
N ILE A 209 23.25 -11.68 7.21
CA ILE A 209 22.24 -10.69 6.82
C ILE A 209 21.12 -11.39 6.04
N LEU A 210 19.87 -11.29 6.51
CA LEU A 210 18.70 -11.78 5.78
C LEU A 210 18.02 -10.72 4.93
N GLY A 211 18.24 -9.44 5.23
CA GLY A 211 17.63 -8.35 4.48
C GLY A 211 17.83 -6.99 5.12
N TYR A 212 17.23 -5.98 4.51
CA TYR A 212 17.30 -4.60 4.96
C TYR A 212 15.91 -4.03 5.14
N THR A 213 15.70 -3.29 6.22
CA THR A 213 14.52 -2.47 6.44
C THR A 213 14.92 -1.01 6.60
N VAL A 214 14.02 -0.12 6.21
CA VAL A 214 14.22 1.31 6.28
C VAL A 214 13.16 1.90 7.19
N LYS A 215 13.59 2.70 8.18
CA LYS A 215 12.64 3.47 8.98
C LYS A 215 13.08 4.92 9.18
N ILE A 216 12.08 5.79 9.32
CA ILE A 216 12.27 7.18 9.72
C ILE A 216 12.27 7.26 11.25
N ASP A 217 13.40 7.67 11.81
CA ASP A 217 13.51 7.98 13.23
C ASP A 217 12.75 9.27 13.57
N ALA A 218 12.19 9.33 14.78
CA ALA A 218 11.55 10.55 15.28
C ALA A 218 12.54 11.73 15.27
N PRO A 219 12.10 12.94 14.91
CA PRO A 219 12.98 14.10 14.83
C PRO A 219 13.60 14.40 16.20
N SER A 220 14.93 14.35 16.26
CA SER A 220 15.72 14.78 17.44
C SER A 220 16.19 16.25 17.34
N ASP A 221 15.87 16.91 16.23
CA ASP A 221 16.35 18.24 15.82
C ASP A 221 15.31 19.36 16.04
N GLY A 222 14.27 19.11 16.84
CA GLY A 222 13.22 20.08 17.15
C GLY A 222 12.17 20.26 16.05
N LYS A 223 12.27 19.53 14.93
CA LYS A 223 11.22 19.46 13.91
C LYS A 223 10.01 18.68 14.42
N THR A 224 8.83 18.99 13.90
CA THR A 224 7.65 18.13 14.15
C THR A 224 7.69 16.87 13.28
N PRO A 225 7.03 15.78 13.70
CA PRO A 225 6.84 14.58 12.89
C PRO A 225 6.35 14.86 11.46
N GLU A 226 5.40 15.78 11.30
CA GLU A 226 4.81 16.16 10.01
C GLU A 226 5.82 16.87 9.12
N GLN A 227 6.63 17.77 9.69
CA GLN A 227 7.72 18.44 8.96
C GLN A 227 8.75 17.42 8.48
N ARG A 228 9.12 16.45 9.33
CA ARG A 228 10.05 15.39 8.96
C ARG A 228 9.50 14.53 7.82
N LEU A 229 8.23 14.13 7.88
CA LEU A 229 7.59 13.33 6.82
C LEU A 229 7.48 14.10 5.51
N LYS A 230 7.16 15.40 5.56
CA LYS A 230 7.07 16.24 4.37
C LYS A 230 8.43 16.46 3.70
N ASP A 231 9.51 16.56 4.48
CA ASP A 231 10.86 16.66 3.96
C ASP A 231 11.28 15.38 3.21
N VAL A 232 10.84 14.21 3.71
CA VAL A 232 11.19 12.89 3.16
C VAL A 232 10.29 12.48 1.98
N SER A 233 8.98 12.75 2.05
CA SER A 233 8.00 12.31 1.05
C SER A 233 8.18 12.92 -0.34
N GLN A 234 8.93 14.03 -0.46
CA GLN A 234 9.26 14.61 -1.77
C GLN A 234 10.20 13.74 -2.62
N LYS A 235 10.90 12.77 -2.01
CA LYS A 235 12.01 12.01 -2.61
C LYS A 235 12.02 10.51 -2.27
N ALA A 236 11.09 10.02 -1.46
CA ALA A 236 11.10 8.68 -0.84
C ALA A 236 9.70 7.99 -0.92
N PRO A 237 9.49 6.75 -0.40
CA PRO A 237 8.17 6.11 -0.45
C PRO A 237 7.10 6.97 0.24
N HIS A 238 5.85 6.88 -0.24
CA HIS A 238 4.77 7.78 0.19
C HIS A 238 4.43 7.64 1.68
N PHE A 239 4.49 6.39 2.17
CA PHE A 239 4.25 6.06 3.58
C PHE A 239 5.43 5.24 4.08
N PRO A 240 6.54 5.90 4.40
CA PRO A 240 7.72 5.23 4.90
C PRO A 240 7.44 4.66 6.30
N PRO A 241 8.06 3.54 6.68
CA PRO A 241 7.95 3.01 8.02
C PRO A 241 8.55 4.00 9.02
N THR A 242 7.87 4.19 10.13
CA THR A 242 8.33 4.98 11.29
C THR A 242 8.58 4.09 12.51
N SER A 243 8.00 2.89 12.49
CA SER A 243 8.26 1.83 13.44
C SER A 243 8.09 0.49 12.73
N VAL A 244 8.92 -0.49 13.10
CA VAL A 244 8.95 -1.83 12.51
C VAL A 244 9.11 -2.84 13.65
N ARG A 245 8.35 -3.93 13.61
CA ARG A 245 8.48 -5.09 14.49
C ARG A 245 8.54 -6.36 13.65
N LEU A 246 9.37 -7.30 14.10
CA LEU A 246 9.51 -8.62 13.49
C LEU A 246 8.60 -9.61 14.20
N GLN A 247 8.05 -10.53 13.42
CA GLN A 247 7.20 -11.60 13.94
C GLN A 247 7.23 -12.78 12.98
N THR A 248 7.09 -13.99 13.51
CA THR A 248 6.75 -15.20 12.75
C THR A 248 5.29 -15.61 12.96
N ILE A 249 4.65 -16.15 11.93
CA ILE A 249 3.31 -16.74 12.01
C ILE A 249 3.31 -18.08 11.27
N ASN A 250 2.79 -19.13 11.92
CA ASN A 250 2.62 -20.43 11.29
C ASN A 250 1.51 -20.43 10.25
N TYR A 251 1.71 -21.20 9.18
CA TYR A 251 0.69 -21.45 8.17
C TYR A 251 -0.47 -22.28 8.77
N ARG A 252 -1.72 -21.89 8.50
CA ARG A 252 -2.92 -22.56 9.03
C ARG A 252 -3.95 -22.81 7.92
N PRO A 253 -3.76 -23.81 7.04
CA PRO A 253 -4.63 -24.02 5.88
C PRO A 253 -6.10 -24.27 6.26
N ASP A 254 -6.34 -24.91 7.41
CA ASP A 254 -7.68 -25.21 7.93
C ASP A 254 -8.18 -24.18 8.96
N GLY A 255 -7.44 -23.09 9.19
CA GLY A 255 -7.73 -22.10 10.23
C GLY A 255 -7.68 -22.62 11.67
N LYS A 256 -7.24 -23.86 11.89
CA LYS A 256 -7.03 -24.45 13.22
C LYS A 256 -5.66 -24.05 13.75
N GLU A 257 -5.55 -23.89 15.07
CA GLU A 257 -4.24 -23.73 15.70
C GLU A 257 -3.39 -24.97 15.44
N VAL A 258 -2.22 -24.74 14.86
CA VAL A 258 -1.19 -25.76 14.75
C VAL A 258 -0.43 -25.76 16.08
N LEU A 259 -0.14 -26.96 16.62
CA LEU A 259 0.70 -27.09 17.81
C LEU A 259 2.04 -26.37 17.56
N ALA A 260 2.59 -25.70 18.57
CA ALA A 260 3.92 -25.09 18.46
C ALA A 260 4.94 -26.16 18.03
N GLY A 261 5.67 -25.92 16.94
CA GLY A 261 6.59 -26.89 16.31
C GLY A 261 5.93 -27.99 15.46
N GLY A 262 4.61 -27.97 15.29
CA GLY A 262 3.87 -28.89 14.42
C GLY A 262 3.84 -28.37 12.99
N GLU A 263 4.21 -29.22 12.04
CA GLU A 263 4.24 -28.99 10.58
C GLU A 263 5.28 -27.97 10.07
N GLN A 264 6.38 -28.52 9.54
CA GLN A 264 7.30 -27.83 8.63
C GLN A 264 6.52 -27.45 7.36
N SER A 265 6.00 -26.23 7.32
CA SER A 265 5.42 -25.66 6.12
C SER A 265 6.32 -24.57 5.57
N ASP A 266 6.63 -24.66 4.28
CA ASP A 266 7.31 -23.58 3.55
C ASP A 266 6.49 -22.29 3.54
N HIS A 267 5.18 -22.37 3.87
CA HIS A 267 4.26 -21.25 3.93
C HIS A 267 4.21 -20.58 5.32
N ASN A 268 5.05 -21.00 6.28
CA ASN A 268 5.25 -20.21 7.50
C ASN A 268 5.77 -18.83 7.10
N ALA A 269 5.28 -17.78 7.75
CA ALA A 269 5.53 -16.40 7.35
C ALA A 269 6.46 -15.71 8.35
N PHE A 270 7.51 -15.08 7.84
CA PHE A 270 8.28 -14.07 8.54
C PHE A 270 7.76 -12.69 8.15
N LEU A 271 7.43 -11.87 9.14
CA LEU A 271 6.72 -10.62 8.96
C LEU A 271 7.55 -9.43 9.41
N PHE A 272 7.59 -8.41 8.56
CA PHE A 272 7.86 -7.03 8.95
C PHE A 272 6.51 -6.34 9.15
N THR A 273 6.17 -6.07 10.40
CA THR A 273 4.95 -5.35 10.75
C THR A 273 5.29 -3.89 11.01
N GLU A 274 4.64 -2.97 10.29
CA GLU A 274 5.10 -1.60 10.18
C GLU A 274 4.00 -0.59 10.48
N MET A 275 4.40 0.50 11.12
CA MET A 275 3.57 1.69 11.32
C MET A 275 4.18 2.87 10.59
N THR A 276 3.33 3.74 10.06
CA THR A 276 3.73 4.95 9.37
C THR A 276 3.25 6.18 10.12
N GLN A 277 3.74 7.36 9.71
CA GLN A 277 3.32 8.64 10.28
C GLN A 277 3.48 8.75 11.80
N PHE A 278 4.42 7.98 12.37
CA PHE A 278 4.66 7.89 13.81
C PHE A 278 3.43 7.43 14.61
N ARG A 279 2.53 6.69 13.96
CA ARG A 279 1.43 6.01 14.66
C ARG A 279 1.99 4.97 15.62
N LYS A 280 1.28 4.80 16.74
CA LYS A 280 1.69 3.89 17.80
C LYS A 280 1.59 2.44 17.31
N MET A 281 2.65 1.67 17.54
CA MET A 281 2.66 0.22 17.27
C MET A 281 1.55 -0.48 18.08
N PRO A 282 0.78 -1.40 17.48
CA PRO A 282 -0.18 -2.23 18.19
C PRO A 282 0.44 -2.96 19.39
N SER A 283 -0.37 -3.16 20.42
CA SER A 283 0.05 -3.87 21.63
C SER A 283 0.00 -5.39 21.48
N GLN A 284 -0.79 -5.89 20.54
CA GLN A 284 -0.90 -7.31 20.23
C GLN A 284 -0.19 -7.57 18.91
N ASP A 285 0.45 -8.73 18.82
CA ASP A 285 1.07 -9.20 17.59
C ASP A 285 0.01 -9.61 16.57
N LEU A 286 0.36 -9.54 15.29
CA LEU A 286 -0.55 -9.88 14.19
C LEU A 286 -0.98 -11.34 14.31
N GLN A 287 -2.28 -11.60 14.36
CA GLN A 287 -2.78 -12.98 14.38
C GLN A 287 -3.00 -13.52 12.96
N TRP A 288 -2.93 -14.83 12.79
CA TRP A 288 -3.27 -15.44 11.50
C TRP A 288 -4.73 -15.14 11.12
N SER A 289 -4.94 -14.65 9.90
CA SER A 289 -6.27 -14.31 9.37
C SER A 289 -6.53 -14.82 7.94
N GLY A 290 -5.49 -15.30 7.26
CA GLY A 290 -5.59 -15.81 5.89
C GLY A 290 -4.22 -16.16 5.32
N ASP A 291 -4.20 -16.57 4.05
CA ASP A 291 -2.96 -17.00 3.39
C ASP A 291 -2.21 -15.79 2.83
N TRP A 292 -0.95 -15.66 3.24
CA TRP A 292 -0.04 -14.62 2.77
C TRP A 292 0.58 -14.91 1.41
N PHE A 293 0.60 -16.17 0.96
CA PHE A 293 1.33 -16.61 -0.23
C PHE A 293 0.38 -17.31 -1.22
N TYR A 294 0.68 -17.24 -2.51
CA TYR A 294 -0.20 -17.75 -3.57
C TYR A 294 0.56 -17.97 -4.88
N ASN A 295 0.15 -18.92 -5.72
CA ASN A 295 0.68 -19.13 -7.08
C ASN A 295 2.23 -19.16 -7.19
N GLY A 296 2.92 -19.70 -6.18
CA GLY A 296 4.39 -19.71 -6.13
C GLY A 296 5.04 -18.36 -5.78
N ILE A 297 4.25 -17.33 -5.48
CA ILE A 297 4.73 -16.05 -4.96
C ILE A 297 4.87 -16.18 -3.45
N GLY A 298 6.11 -16.36 -2.99
CA GLY A 298 6.45 -16.52 -1.58
C GLY A 298 6.69 -15.23 -0.80
N GLY A 299 6.20 -14.09 -1.29
CA GLY A 299 6.19 -12.81 -0.56
C GLY A 299 4.91 -12.00 -0.81
N THR A 300 4.46 -11.25 0.20
CA THR A 300 3.33 -10.32 0.07
C THR A 300 3.60 -9.02 0.82
N LEU A 301 3.33 -7.89 0.19
CA LEU A 301 3.13 -6.61 0.84
C LEU A 301 1.62 -6.37 1.01
N ALA A 302 1.19 -6.05 2.21
CA ALA A 302 -0.17 -5.65 2.52
C ALA A 302 -0.15 -4.23 3.11
N MET A 303 -1.09 -3.39 2.66
CA MET A 303 -1.22 -2.01 3.09
C MET A 303 -2.65 -1.72 3.49
N SER A 304 -2.81 -1.11 4.66
CA SER A 304 -4.13 -0.82 5.21
C SER A 304 -4.90 0.13 4.31
N ARG A 305 -6.21 -0.10 4.22
CA ARG A 305 -7.17 0.83 3.63
C ARG A 305 -6.94 2.27 4.12
N GLY A 306 -6.74 2.43 5.42
CA GLY A 306 -6.56 3.72 6.08
C GLY A 306 -5.35 4.49 5.57
N ILE A 307 -4.34 3.81 5.02
CA ILE A 307 -3.20 4.44 4.35
C ILE A 307 -3.48 4.63 2.86
N PHE A 308 -3.81 3.56 2.15
CA PHE A 308 -3.86 3.62 0.69
C PHE A 308 -5.10 4.35 0.16
N LEU A 309 -6.29 4.02 0.64
CA LEU A 309 -7.52 4.63 0.14
C LEU A 309 -7.80 5.97 0.83
N ASP A 310 -7.77 5.97 2.16
CA ASP A 310 -8.28 7.10 2.94
C ASP A 310 -7.32 8.30 2.94
N GLN A 311 -6.01 8.06 2.78
CA GLN A 311 -5.01 9.14 2.77
C GLN A 311 -4.43 9.38 1.39
N TYR A 312 -3.84 8.35 0.78
CA TYR A 312 -3.19 8.51 -0.52
C TYR A 312 -4.20 8.80 -1.64
N LEU A 313 -5.14 7.88 -1.87
CA LEU A 313 -6.04 8.01 -3.01
C LEU A 313 -6.97 9.20 -2.84
N ALA A 314 -7.58 9.37 -1.66
CA ALA A 314 -8.48 10.48 -1.37
C ALA A 314 -7.87 11.86 -1.66
N GLU A 315 -6.58 12.08 -1.32
CA GLU A 315 -5.89 13.34 -1.64
C GLU A 315 -5.77 13.57 -3.15
N LYS A 316 -5.52 12.50 -3.92
CA LYS A 316 -5.31 12.58 -5.38
C LYS A 316 -6.60 12.61 -6.20
N LEU A 317 -7.77 12.40 -5.59
CA LEU A 317 -9.06 12.47 -6.26
C LEU A 317 -9.60 13.89 -6.47
N GLN A 318 -8.83 14.94 -6.13
CA GLN A 318 -9.20 16.34 -6.40
C GLN A 318 -9.70 16.62 -7.83
N PRO A 319 -9.09 16.08 -8.91
CA PRO A 319 -9.63 16.27 -10.26
C PRO A 319 -11.03 15.71 -10.46
N ALA A 320 -11.38 14.61 -9.77
CA ALA A 320 -12.70 14.00 -9.80
C ALA A 320 -13.78 14.86 -9.11
N ILE A 321 -13.38 15.87 -8.33
CA ILE A 321 -14.27 16.82 -7.65
C ILE A 321 -14.34 18.14 -8.42
N ALA A 322 -13.18 18.69 -8.80
CA ALA A 322 -13.10 19.99 -9.47
C ALA A 322 -13.78 20.00 -10.85
N GLY A 323 -13.69 18.89 -11.59
CA GLY A 323 -14.33 18.76 -12.90
C GLY A 323 -15.86 18.87 -12.80
N PRO A 324 -16.52 18.06 -11.95
CA PRO A 324 -17.98 18.12 -11.76
C PRO A 324 -18.48 19.47 -11.26
N TRP A 325 -17.72 20.14 -10.41
CA TRP A 325 -18.08 21.46 -9.92
C TRP A 325 -18.17 22.50 -11.04
N LYS A 326 -17.22 22.47 -11.98
CA LYS A 326 -17.27 23.31 -13.19
C LYS A 326 -18.47 22.99 -14.06
N MET A 327 -18.93 21.74 -14.09
CA MET A 327 -20.15 21.35 -14.80
C MET A 327 -21.41 21.94 -14.16
N ALA A 328 -21.51 21.88 -12.83
CA ALA A 328 -22.64 22.48 -12.08
C ALA A 328 -22.78 23.98 -12.39
N ASN A 329 -21.66 24.72 -12.41
CA ASN A 329 -21.64 26.12 -12.80
C ASN A 329 -22.14 26.36 -14.23
N HIS A 330 -21.77 25.48 -15.16
CA HIS A 330 -22.19 25.62 -16.55
C HIS A 330 -23.68 25.32 -16.76
N ILE A 331 -24.22 24.34 -16.02
CA ILE A 331 -25.66 24.07 -15.96
C ILE A 331 -26.39 25.30 -15.42
N GLY A 332 -25.86 25.89 -14.34
CA GLY A 332 -26.36 27.15 -13.78
C GLY A 332 -26.43 28.27 -14.81
N ASN A 333 -25.33 28.50 -15.54
CA ASN A 333 -25.27 29.50 -16.63
C ASN A 333 -26.27 29.23 -17.76
N THR A 334 -26.54 27.97 -18.08
CA THR A 334 -27.52 27.62 -19.10
C THR A 334 -28.94 28.05 -18.70
N CYS A 335 -29.25 28.08 -17.40
CA CYS A 335 -30.53 28.55 -16.87
C CYS A 335 -30.70 30.07 -16.93
N THR A 336 -29.61 30.84 -17.09
CA THR A 336 -29.67 32.30 -17.10
C THR A 336 -29.83 32.90 -18.50
N GLU A 337 -29.61 32.12 -19.56
CA GLU A 337 -29.84 32.49 -20.98
C GLU A 337 -29.25 33.85 -21.42
N PHE A 338 -28.30 34.44 -20.67
CA PHE A 338 -27.63 35.65 -21.14
C PHE A 338 -26.65 35.29 -22.24
N SER A 339 -26.65 36.06 -23.33
CA SER A 339 -25.54 35.99 -24.27
C SER A 339 -24.25 36.33 -23.53
N ASP A 340 -23.17 35.60 -23.80
CA ASP A 340 -21.80 35.86 -23.30
C ASP A 340 -21.41 37.35 -23.42
N TYR A 341 -22.02 38.07 -24.38
CA TYR A 341 -21.81 39.49 -24.62
C TYR A 341 -22.38 40.40 -23.52
N ILE A 342 -23.59 40.14 -23.01
CA ILE A 342 -24.18 40.93 -21.91
C ILE A 342 -23.40 40.62 -20.62
N LEU A 343 -23.09 39.33 -20.38
CA LEU A 343 -22.29 38.85 -19.23
C LEU A 343 -20.92 39.52 -19.14
N LYS A 344 -20.12 39.49 -20.22
CA LYS A 344 -18.74 39.99 -20.20
C LYS A 344 -18.59 41.52 -20.11
N TYR A 345 -19.55 42.29 -20.60
CA TYR A 345 -19.37 43.74 -20.78
C TYR A 345 -20.18 44.59 -19.80
N GLN A 346 -21.33 44.12 -19.31
CA GLN A 346 -22.16 44.87 -18.35
C GLN A 346 -22.00 44.37 -16.91
N PHE A 347 -21.64 43.10 -16.72
CA PHE A 347 -21.40 42.54 -15.41
C PHE A 347 -19.89 42.44 -15.18
N ARG A 348 -19.35 43.15 -14.20
CA ARG A 348 -17.96 42.94 -13.73
C ARG A 348 -17.77 41.58 -13.04
N GLY A 349 -18.82 40.76 -12.94
CA GLY A 349 -18.92 39.65 -12.01
C GLY A 349 -19.09 38.31 -12.71
N ASP A 350 -17.98 37.75 -13.23
CA ASP A 350 -17.86 36.29 -13.24
C ASP A 350 -17.77 35.76 -11.77
N GLU A 351 -17.43 36.60 -10.79
CA GLU A 351 -17.13 36.19 -9.40
C GLU A 351 -18.36 35.93 -8.49
N GLU A 352 -19.54 36.49 -8.79
CA GLU A 352 -20.75 36.36 -7.95
C GLU A 352 -21.65 35.17 -8.34
N TRP A 353 -21.40 34.56 -9.51
CA TRP A 353 -22.27 33.56 -10.15
C TRP A 353 -21.66 32.16 -10.11
N ILE A 354 -20.35 32.09 -9.96
CA ILE A 354 -19.60 30.85 -9.82
C ILE A 354 -19.88 30.35 -8.42
N LEU A 355 -20.48 29.16 -8.31
CA LEU A 355 -20.43 28.35 -7.10
C LEU A 355 -18.98 28.40 -6.63
N LYS A 356 -18.75 29.11 -5.52
CA LYS A 356 -17.41 29.24 -4.97
C LYS A 356 -16.93 27.84 -4.60
N ARG A 357 -15.61 27.66 -4.41
CA ARG A 357 -15.15 26.35 -3.92
C ARG A 357 -15.92 26.04 -2.62
N PRO A 358 -16.41 24.81 -2.44
CA PRO A 358 -17.27 24.46 -1.32
C PRO A 358 -16.62 24.90 -0.01
N GLN A 359 -17.31 25.76 0.73
CA GLN A 359 -16.87 26.22 2.05
C GLN A 359 -17.12 25.13 3.11
N ASP A 360 -18.19 24.34 2.92
CA ASP A 360 -18.60 23.25 3.82
C ASP A 360 -18.38 21.86 3.17
N ALA A 361 -17.11 21.49 3.02
CA ALA A 361 -16.76 20.12 2.65
C ALA A 361 -16.89 19.20 3.88
N SER A 362 -17.94 18.38 3.95
CA SER A 362 -18.03 17.32 4.96
C SER A 362 -17.52 15.99 4.40
N LEU A 363 -16.27 15.66 4.68
CA LEU A 363 -15.73 14.33 4.40
C LEU A 363 -16.37 13.31 5.36
N ASN A 364 -17.52 12.76 4.99
CA ASN A 364 -18.21 11.74 5.76
C ASN A 364 -17.66 10.35 5.47
N LEU A 365 -16.53 10.01 6.10
CA LEU A 365 -15.96 8.65 6.09
C LEU A 365 -16.91 7.68 6.80
N LYS A 366 -17.86 7.08 6.07
CA LYS A 366 -18.64 5.96 6.61
C LYS A 366 -17.77 4.70 6.64
N ARG A 367 -17.58 4.11 7.83
CA ARG A 367 -17.03 2.75 7.97
C ARG A 367 -18.00 1.76 7.32
N GLY A 368 -17.58 1.13 6.23
CA GLY A 368 -18.31 0.18 5.36
C GLY A 368 -17.41 -0.25 4.19
N ALA A 369 -17.88 -1.01 3.18
CA ALA A 369 -17.04 -1.55 2.09
C ALA A 369 -16.38 -0.50 1.15
N GLY A 370 -16.62 0.80 1.36
CA GLY A 370 -16.06 1.89 0.56
C GLY A 370 -15.89 3.19 1.33
N VAL A 371 -15.21 4.15 0.72
CA VAL A 371 -15.02 5.54 1.18
C VAL A 371 -16.05 6.41 0.49
N GLN A 372 -17.01 6.95 1.24
CA GLN A 372 -17.96 7.95 0.71
C GLN A 372 -17.41 9.35 0.97
N MET A 373 -17.28 10.14 -0.09
CA MET A 373 -16.96 11.57 -0.04
C MET A 373 -18.19 12.33 -0.52
N THR A 374 -18.84 13.11 0.36
CA THR A 374 -20.00 13.91 -0.02
C THR A 374 -19.65 15.39 0.09
N TYR A 375 -19.84 16.11 -1.01
CA TYR A 375 -19.68 17.55 -1.10
C TYR A 375 -21.06 18.18 -1.26
N HIS A 376 -21.35 19.17 -0.44
CA HIS A 376 -22.59 19.91 -0.50
C HIS A 376 -22.26 21.39 -0.49
N ASP A 377 -22.79 22.14 -1.44
CA ASP A 377 -22.70 23.60 -1.45
C ASP A 377 -24.03 24.19 -1.92
N VAL A 378 -24.37 25.32 -1.33
CA VAL A 378 -25.57 26.07 -1.70
C VAL A 378 -25.15 27.52 -1.82
N ASP A 379 -25.26 28.06 -3.03
CA ASP A 379 -25.04 29.49 -3.26
C ASP A 379 -26.40 30.14 -3.54
N GLU A 380 -26.86 30.92 -2.57
CA GLU A 380 -28.09 31.71 -2.67
C GLU A 380 -27.71 33.18 -2.78
N ASN A 381 -27.84 33.75 -3.98
CA ASN A 381 -27.50 35.15 -4.24
C ASN A 381 -28.70 35.89 -4.83
N SER A 382 -29.02 37.04 -4.25
CA SER A 382 -30.03 37.95 -4.79
C SER A 382 -29.37 39.28 -5.12
N ALA A 383 -29.55 39.79 -6.33
CA ALA A 383 -29.12 41.14 -6.66
C ALA A 383 -30.29 41.98 -7.17
N GLN A 384 -30.54 43.09 -6.46
CA GLN A 384 -31.38 44.17 -6.94
C GLN A 384 -30.51 45.14 -7.74
N TRP A 385 -30.90 45.40 -8.99
CA TRP A 385 -30.24 46.38 -9.84
C TRP A 385 -31.22 47.50 -10.19
N GLU A 386 -30.83 48.74 -9.90
CA GLU A 386 -31.36 49.91 -10.59
C GLU A 386 -30.52 50.11 -11.86
N ASP A 387 -31.11 49.93 -13.04
CA ASP A 387 -30.39 50.09 -14.30
C ASP A 387 -29.77 51.49 -14.39
N ASP A 388 -28.45 51.54 -14.53
CA ASP A 388 -27.65 52.75 -14.56
C ASP A 388 -27.91 53.51 -15.87
N LYS A 389 -28.74 54.56 -15.79
CA LYS A 389 -28.85 55.79 -16.63
C LYS A 389 -28.72 55.70 -18.17
N SER A 390 -28.68 54.54 -18.80
CA SER A 390 -28.65 54.43 -20.25
C SER A 390 -30.05 54.70 -20.82
N GLU A 391 -30.16 55.71 -21.69
CA GLU A 391 -31.45 56.19 -22.19
C GLU A 391 -32.20 55.15 -23.04
N SER A 392 -31.54 54.09 -23.47
CA SER A 392 -32.11 53.00 -24.28
C SER A 392 -32.89 51.95 -23.48
N VAL A 393 -32.85 51.95 -22.14
CA VAL A 393 -33.54 50.95 -21.28
C VAL A 393 -34.63 51.57 -20.40
N LYS A 394 -34.92 52.87 -20.58
CA LYS A 394 -35.85 53.67 -19.75
C LYS A 394 -37.28 53.10 -19.61
N TYR A 395 -37.71 52.15 -20.44
CA TYR A 395 -39.07 51.61 -20.41
C TYR A 395 -39.25 50.34 -19.56
N VAL A 396 -38.18 49.67 -19.07
CA VAL A 396 -38.29 48.42 -18.27
C VAL A 396 -37.74 48.56 -16.84
N ALA A 397 -37.61 49.80 -16.37
CA ALA A 397 -36.53 50.29 -15.50
C ALA A 397 -36.50 49.89 -14.00
N THR A 398 -36.93 48.70 -13.60
CA THR A 398 -36.32 48.02 -12.44
C THR A 398 -36.53 46.53 -12.64
N LYS A 399 -35.45 45.82 -13.03
CA LYS A 399 -35.48 44.35 -13.06
C LYS A 399 -34.84 43.84 -11.77
N GLU A 400 -35.63 43.26 -10.89
CA GLU A 400 -35.08 42.46 -9.81
C GLU A 400 -34.72 41.09 -10.37
N HIS A 401 -33.46 40.70 -10.21
CA HIS A 401 -32.98 39.39 -10.61
C HIS A 401 -32.70 38.60 -9.35
N TYR A 402 -33.51 37.58 -9.11
CA TYR A 402 -33.25 36.57 -8.10
C TYR A 402 -32.73 35.33 -8.79
N TRP A 403 -31.66 34.75 -8.27
CA TRP A 403 -31.20 33.45 -8.70
C TRP A 403 -30.80 32.60 -7.51
N TYR A 404 -30.81 31.31 -7.77
CA TYR A 404 -30.55 30.29 -6.79
C TYR A 404 -29.81 29.18 -7.54
N ASN A 405 -28.65 28.79 -7.05
CA ASN A 405 -27.94 27.65 -7.61
C ASN A 405 -27.44 26.77 -6.48
N LYS A 406 -28.09 25.61 -6.34
CA LYS A 406 -27.69 24.58 -5.41
C LYS A 406 -27.05 23.43 -6.15
N ALA A 407 -25.93 22.93 -5.64
CA ALA A 407 -25.27 21.75 -6.16
C ALA A 407 -24.84 20.79 -5.04
N GLU A 408 -25.21 19.52 -5.20
CA GLU A 408 -24.80 18.45 -4.32
C GLU A 408 -24.00 17.44 -5.14
N LEU A 409 -22.75 17.19 -4.74
CA LEU A 409 -21.85 16.25 -5.40
C LEU A 409 -21.50 15.12 -4.42
N SER A 410 -21.95 13.90 -4.70
CA SER A 410 -21.53 12.71 -3.95
C SER A 410 -20.59 11.87 -4.79
N CYS A 411 -19.44 11.49 -4.22
CA CYS A 411 -18.47 10.57 -4.79
C CYS A 411 -18.31 9.38 -3.84
N VAL A 412 -18.61 8.17 -4.29
CA VAL A 412 -18.40 6.94 -3.53
C VAL A 412 -17.23 6.18 -4.16
N VAL A 413 -16.18 5.93 -3.39
CA VAL A 413 -14.94 5.26 -3.80
C VAL A 413 -14.91 3.87 -3.19
N GLU A 414 -15.03 2.83 -4.01
CA GLU A 414 -15.19 1.46 -3.55
C GLU A 414 -14.12 0.56 -4.17
N PRO A 415 -13.25 -0.07 -3.35
CA PRO A 415 -12.37 -1.12 -3.84
C PRO A 415 -13.20 -2.33 -4.29
N GLN A 416 -12.84 -2.91 -5.43
CA GLN A 416 -13.42 -4.16 -5.91
C GLN A 416 -12.62 -5.33 -5.35
N VAL A 417 -13.20 -6.01 -4.35
CA VAL A 417 -12.59 -7.15 -3.66
C VAL A 417 -12.05 -8.19 -4.64
N GLY A 418 -10.83 -8.66 -4.40
CA GLY A 418 -10.14 -9.67 -5.20
C GLY A 418 -9.63 -9.17 -6.55
N THR A 419 -9.72 -7.86 -6.81
CA THR A 419 -9.19 -7.22 -8.01
C THR A 419 -8.32 -6.03 -7.62
N GLY A 420 -7.47 -5.57 -8.54
CA GLY A 420 -6.73 -4.31 -8.40
C GLY A 420 -7.55 -3.08 -8.79
N LYS A 421 -8.88 -3.12 -8.70
CA LYS A 421 -9.74 -2.04 -9.21
C LYS A 421 -10.41 -1.27 -8.09
N VAL A 422 -10.53 0.04 -8.28
CA VAL A 422 -11.34 0.94 -7.46
C VAL A 422 -12.40 1.58 -8.35
N THR A 423 -13.66 1.54 -7.94
CA THR A 423 -14.76 2.22 -8.63
C THR A 423 -15.11 3.49 -7.90
N ILE A 424 -15.15 4.60 -8.63
CA ILE A 424 -15.63 5.88 -8.17
C ILE A 424 -16.99 6.11 -8.81
N THR A 425 -18.05 6.05 -8.02
CA THR A 425 -19.40 6.41 -8.46
C THR A 425 -19.65 7.85 -8.08
N THR A 426 -19.91 8.71 -9.07
CA THR A 426 -20.18 10.12 -8.85
C THR A 426 -21.62 10.44 -9.21
N GLU A 427 -22.29 11.16 -8.32
CA GLU A 427 -23.62 11.73 -8.49
C GLU A 427 -23.53 13.24 -8.29
N LEU A 428 -23.90 14.02 -9.30
CA LEU A 428 -24.10 15.47 -9.21
C LEU A 428 -25.60 15.75 -9.30
N LYS A 429 -26.15 16.43 -8.30
CA LYS A 429 -27.48 17.02 -8.35
C LYS A 429 -27.33 18.52 -8.41
N THR A 430 -28.09 19.18 -9.27
CA THR A 430 -28.23 20.62 -9.27
C THR A 430 -29.70 21.01 -9.17
N ASP A 431 -29.99 22.07 -8.43
CA ASP A 431 -31.27 22.74 -8.40
C ASP A 431 -31.00 24.22 -8.64
N THR A 432 -31.33 24.67 -9.85
CA THR A 432 -31.06 26.03 -10.30
C THR A 432 -32.38 26.73 -10.58
N GLN A 433 -32.61 27.86 -9.92
CA GLN A 433 -33.78 28.71 -10.16
C GLN A 433 -33.35 30.12 -10.55
N ARG A 434 -34.11 30.73 -11.44
CA ARG A 434 -34.00 32.14 -11.80
C ARG A 434 -35.38 32.75 -11.82
N THR A 435 -35.55 33.80 -11.03
CA THR A 435 -36.72 34.66 -11.07
C THR A 435 -36.31 36.05 -11.53
N VAL A 436 -36.92 36.53 -12.60
CA VAL A 436 -36.81 37.91 -13.06
C VAL A 436 -38.12 38.60 -12.76
N LYS A 437 -38.09 39.71 -12.02
CA LYS A 437 -39.26 40.57 -11.82
C LYS A 437 -38.98 41.92 -12.44
N SER A 438 -39.97 42.48 -13.10
CA SER A 438 -39.96 43.86 -13.59
C SER A 438 -41.18 44.60 -13.04
N LYS A 439 -41.29 45.90 -13.31
CA LYS A 439 -42.53 46.65 -13.00
C LYS A 439 -43.75 46.15 -13.77
N VAL A 440 -43.56 45.39 -14.85
CA VAL A 440 -44.60 45.00 -15.82
C VAL A 440 -44.72 43.49 -16.00
N GLY A 441 -44.18 42.70 -15.07
CA GLY A 441 -44.31 41.24 -15.12
C GLY A 441 -43.17 40.50 -14.42
N SER A 442 -43.26 39.18 -14.45
CA SER A 442 -42.24 38.29 -13.89
C SER A 442 -42.02 37.05 -14.75
N SER A 443 -40.86 36.43 -14.63
CA SER A 443 -40.52 35.14 -15.22
C SER A 443 -39.81 34.31 -14.18
N ASP A 444 -40.16 33.04 -14.06
CA ASP A 444 -39.55 32.12 -13.12
C ASP A 444 -39.27 30.78 -13.80
N LEU A 445 -38.02 30.38 -13.76
CA LEU A 445 -37.50 29.17 -14.37
C LEU A 445 -36.72 28.38 -13.32
N GLN A 446 -37.08 27.14 -13.09
CA GLN A 446 -36.39 26.23 -12.19
C GLN A 446 -36.07 24.92 -12.90
N LEU A 447 -34.82 24.49 -12.77
CA LEU A 447 -34.28 23.28 -13.37
C LEU A 447 -33.62 22.43 -12.31
N VAL A 448 -34.00 21.16 -12.29
CA VAL A 448 -33.34 20.14 -11.49
C VAL A 448 -32.63 19.19 -12.44
N CYS A 449 -31.33 19.01 -12.23
CA CYS A 449 -30.52 18.09 -13.01
C CYS A 449 -29.90 17.05 -12.07
N LYS A 450 -29.91 15.80 -12.51
CA LYS A 450 -29.22 14.69 -11.86
C LYS A 450 -28.32 14.00 -12.86
N ILE A 451 -27.02 13.98 -12.57
CA ILE A 451 -25.99 13.38 -13.42
C ILE A 451 -25.27 12.31 -12.63
N GLN A 452 -25.19 11.10 -13.18
CA GLN A 452 -24.51 9.97 -12.56
C GLN A 452 -23.51 9.35 -13.52
N TRP A 453 -22.30 9.06 -13.07
CA TRP A 453 -21.32 8.28 -13.83
C TRP A 453 -20.43 7.47 -12.91
N SER A 454 -19.64 6.56 -13.51
CA SER A 454 -18.64 5.78 -12.78
C SER A 454 -17.28 5.86 -13.46
N THR A 455 -16.23 6.07 -12.69
CA THR A 455 -14.84 6.00 -13.11
C THR A 455 -14.18 4.79 -12.43
N THR A 456 -13.52 3.94 -13.21
CA THR A 456 -12.74 2.80 -12.70
C THR A 456 -11.26 3.14 -12.76
N ILE A 457 -10.59 2.98 -11.63
CA ILE A 457 -9.14 3.04 -11.49
C ILE A 457 -8.65 1.60 -11.42
N GLU A 458 -7.83 1.18 -12.36
CA GLU A 458 -7.17 -0.12 -12.37
C GLU A 458 -5.71 0.03 -11.98
N LEU A 459 -5.32 -0.62 -10.89
CA LEU A 459 -3.97 -0.71 -10.39
C LEU A 459 -3.25 -1.85 -11.12
N ARG A 460 -2.05 -1.56 -11.63
CA ARG A 460 -1.18 -2.52 -12.31
C ARG A 460 0.21 -2.41 -11.71
N ALA A 461 0.81 -3.54 -11.36
CA ALA A 461 2.19 -3.52 -10.90
C ALA A 461 3.16 -3.56 -12.10
N ILE A 462 4.28 -2.83 -11.99
CA ILE A 462 5.44 -2.99 -12.87
C ILE A 462 6.48 -3.78 -12.10
N GLU A 463 7.01 -4.82 -12.73
CA GLU A 463 8.05 -5.68 -12.17
C GLU A 463 9.30 -4.85 -11.79
N THR A 464 9.80 -3.97 -12.67
CA THR A 464 11.18 -3.47 -12.56
C THR A 464 11.43 -2.25 -11.66
N ASP A 465 10.40 -1.54 -11.18
CA ASP A 465 10.57 -0.19 -10.59
C ASP A 465 9.85 0.04 -9.25
N ALA A 466 9.11 -0.96 -8.74
CA ALA A 466 8.30 -0.86 -7.52
C ALA A 466 7.33 0.34 -7.48
N LYS A 467 6.82 0.70 -8.66
CA LYS A 467 5.86 1.77 -8.87
C LYS A 467 4.52 1.15 -9.21
N LEU A 468 3.47 1.69 -8.61
CA LEU A 468 2.11 1.39 -9.01
C LEU A 468 1.77 2.16 -10.29
N LEU A 469 1.46 1.45 -11.36
CA LEU A 469 0.81 2.06 -12.51
C LEU A 469 -0.69 2.07 -12.30
N VAL A 470 -1.28 3.14 -12.78
CA VAL A 470 -2.71 3.31 -12.76
C VAL A 470 -3.20 3.46 -14.19
N ARG A 471 -4.32 2.81 -14.50
CA ARG A 471 -5.11 3.07 -15.69
C ARG A 471 -6.48 3.55 -15.27
N VAL A 472 -7.01 4.59 -15.92
CA VAL A 472 -8.30 5.16 -15.55
C VAL A 472 -9.26 5.10 -16.72
N GLU A 473 -10.47 4.59 -16.47
CA GLU A 473 -11.54 4.54 -17.47
C GLU A 473 -12.83 5.12 -16.89
N SER A 474 -13.51 6.01 -17.62
CA SER A 474 -14.80 6.58 -17.21
C SER A 474 -15.91 6.10 -18.13
N LYS A 475 -17.03 5.68 -17.54
CA LYS A 475 -18.26 5.38 -18.28
C LYS A 475 -18.96 6.69 -18.68
N LYS A 476 -19.80 6.61 -19.73
CA LYS A 476 -20.65 7.72 -20.14
C LYS A 476 -21.63 8.11 -19.00
N PRO A 477 -21.88 9.41 -18.79
CA PRO A 477 -22.82 9.85 -17.78
C PRO A 477 -24.26 9.52 -18.17
N ILE A 478 -25.05 9.20 -17.16
CA ILE A 478 -26.51 9.11 -17.22
C ILE A 478 -27.04 10.44 -16.71
N VAL A 479 -27.91 11.06 -17.49
CA VAL A 479 -28.41 12.42 -17.25
C VAL A 479 -29.91 12.37 -17.13
N ASP A 480 -30.42 13.02 -16.09
CA ASP A 480 -31.82 13.33 -15.94
C ASP A 480 -31.99 14.83 -15.73
N VAL A 481 -32.92 15.43 -16.47
CA VAL A 481 -33.18 16.88 -16.45
C VAL A 481 -34.68 17.07 -16.42
N ASP A 482 -35.12 17.79 -15.38
CA ASP A 482 -36.49 18.18 -15.16
C ASP A 482 -36.62 19.70 -15.06
N ILE A 483 -37.60 20.24 -15.79
CA ILE A 483 -38.01 21.63 -15.65
C ILE A 483 -39.14 21.63 -14.62
N VAL A 484 -38.81 22.07 -13.40
CA VAL A 484 -39.75 22.07 -12.26
C VAL A 484 -40.69 23.27 -12.35
N LYS A 485 -40.21 24.39 -12.88
CA LYS A 485 -40.97 25.62 -13.06
C LYS A 485 -40.55 26.31 -14.35
N ASP A 486 -41.51 26.70 -15.18
CA ASP A 486 -41.32 27.61 -16.32
C ASP A 486 -42.60 28.43 -16.45
N THR A 487 -42.65 29.52 -15.71
CA THR A 487 -43.82 30.39 -15.63
C THR A 487 -43.42 31.81 -15.96
N ALA A 488 -44.16 32.46 -16.85
CA ALA A 488 -43.98 33.87 -17.13
C ALA A 488 -45.33 34.58 -17.08
N HIS A 489 -45.33 35.79 -16.54
CA HIS A 489 -46.49 36.63 -16.37
C HIS A 489 -46.18 38.07 -16.81
N VAL A 490 -47.17 38.70 -17.41
CA VAL A 490 -47.15 40.11 -17.80
C VAL A 490 -48.15 40.82 -16.90
N ASP A 491 -47.68 41.83 -16.18
CA ASP A 491 -48.48 42.67 -15.30
C ASP A 491 -48.64 44.06 -15.95
N GLY A 492 -49.88 44.55 -16.08
CA GLY A 492 -50.17 45.90 -16.56
C GLY A 492 -50.30 46.05 -18.08
N THR A 493 -50.23 47.30 -18.56
CA THR A 493 -50.53 47.67 -19.95
C THR A 493 -49.58 48.77 -20.45
N GLY A 494 -49.35 48.83 -21.76
CA GLY A 494 -48.53 49.87 -22.42
C GLY A 494 -47.26 49.30 -23.04
N ALA A 495 -46.46 50.16 -23.67
CA ALA A 495 -45.30 49.76 -24.48
C ALA A 495 -44.31 48.84 -23.75
N ALA A 496 -44.10 49.05 -22.44
CA ALA A 496 -43.24 48.21 -21.63
C ALA A 496 -43.78 46.79 -21.40
N ALA A 497 -45.10 46.65 -21.20
CA ALA A 497 -45.75 45.36 -21.05
C ALA A 497 -45.78 44.60 -22.39
N GLU A 498 -46.01 45.30 -23.50
CA GLU A 498 -45.93 44.74 -24.86
C GLU A 498 -44.52 44.23 -25.19
N GLU A 499 -43.48 44.98 -24.82
CA GLU A 499 -42.08 44.57 -25.01
C GLU A 499 -41.71 43.36 -24.14
N TRP A 500 -42.19 43.33 -22.88
CA TRP A 500 -42.01 42.18 -21.98
C TRP A 500 -42.72 40.93 -22.50
N GLU A 501 -43.97 41.07 -22.98
CA GLU A 501 -44.73 39.98 -23.58
C GLU A 501 -44.04 39.44 -24.84
N LYS A 502 -43.53 40.32 -25.70
CA LYS A 502 -42.74 39.95 -26.87
C LYS A 502 -41.50 39.15 -26.46
N TRP A 503 -40.77 39.61 -25.45
CA TRP A 503 -39.60 38.89 -24.93
C TRP A 503 -39.95 37.50 -24.39
N ILE A 504 -41.04 37.37 -23.63
CA ILE A 504 -41.55 36.07 -23.15
C ILE A 504 -41.88 35.15 -24.34
N GLN A 505 -42.54 35.66 -25.37
CA GLN A 505 -42.89 34.88 -26.57
C GLN A 505 -41.64 34.45 -27.33
N GLU A 506 -40.67 35.35 -27.54
CA GLU A 506 -39.39 35.04 -28.18
C GLU A 506 -38.63 33.95 -27.40
N MET A 507 -38.57 34.04 -26.07
CA MET A 507 -37.97 32.99 -25.24
C MET A 507 -38.72 31.67 -25.33
N ALA A 508 -40.05 31.68 -25.30
CA ALA A 508 -40.86 30.48 -25.45
C ALA A 508 -40.66 29.82 -26.83
N GLU A 509 -40.51 30.62 -27.90
CA GLU A 509 -40.18 30.12 -29.24
C GLU A 509 -38.77 29.58 -29.34
N ASP A 510 -37.80 30.24 -28.71
CA ASP A 510 -36.41 29.76 -28.63
C ASP A 510 -36.33 28.42 -27.90
N ARG A 511 -37.03 28.28 -26.76
CA ARG A 511 -37.17 27.02 -26.02
C ARG A 511 -37.87 25.93 -26.84
N LYS A 512 -38.78 26.26 -27.76
CA LYS A 512 -39.36 25.29 -28.71
C LYS A 512 -38.35 24.85 -29.77
N LYS A 513 -37.57 25.79 -30.32
CA LYS A 513 -36.56 25.52 -31.35
C LYS A 513 -35.41 24.68 -30.80
N TRP A 514 -34.95 25.00 -29.60
CA TRP A 514 -33.89 24.27 -28.92
C TRP A 514 -34.28 24.01 -27.46
N PRO A 515 -34.97 22.89 -27.19
CA PRO A 515 -35.42 22.52 -25.86
C PRO A 515 -34.27 22.60 -24.85
N LEU A 516 -34.53 23.24 -23.72
CA LEU A 516 -33.55 23.47 -22.66
C LEU A 516 -32.89 22.16 -22.18
N LYS A 517 -33.68 21.08 -22.13
CA LYS A 517 -33.19 19.73 -21.89
C LYS A 517 -32.11 19.30 -22.90
N LYS A 518 -32.33 19.53 -24.20
CA LYS A 518 -31.34 19.21 -25.25
C LYS A 518 -30.09 20.10 -25.17
N ARG A 519 -30.21 21.35 -24.71
CA ARG A 519 -29.04 22.23 -24.47
C ARG A 519 -28.18 21.64 -23.36
N ILE A 520 -28.79 21.29 -22.23
CA ILE A 520 -28.11 20.67 -21.09
C ILE A 520 -27.51 19.32 -21.48
N GLU A 521 -28.26 18.46 -22.18
CA GLU A 521 -27.75 17.18 -22.70
C GLU A 521 -26.53 17.39 -23.62
N SER A 522 -26.57 18.33 -24.55
CA SER A 522 -25.45 18.63 -25.46
C SER A 522 -24.20 19.14 -24.71
N TYR A 523 -24.40 19.95 -23.66
CA TYR A 523 -23.31 20.36 -22.80
C TYR A 523 -22.74 19.20 -21.99
N ILE A 524 -23.59 18.29 -21.53
CA ILE A 524 -23.13 17.09 -20.80
C ILE A 524 -22.46 16.10 -21.75
N GLU A 525 -22.86 16.00 -23.02
CA GLU A 525 -22.14 15.23 -24.05
C GLU A 525 -20.74 15.82 -24.29
N THR A 526 -20.67 17.15 -24.41
CA THR A 526 -19.39 17.88 -24.50
C THR A 526 -18.55 17.65 -23.24
N TYR A 527 -19.18 17.59 -22.07
CA TYR A 527 -18.54 17.22 -20.83
C TYR A 527 -18.12 15.74 -20.80
N GLY A 528 -18.87 14.83 -21.46
CA GLY A 528 -18.51 13.43 -21.64
C GLY A 528 -17.20 13.27 -22.42
N LEU A 529 -16.97 14.11 -23.43
CA LEU A 529 -15.65 14.21 -24.09
C LEU A 529 -14.58 14.71 -23.10
N ARG A 530 -14.92 15.69 -22.24
CA ARG A 530 -14.03 16.15 -21.17
C ARG A 530 -13.83 15.10 -20.06
N LEU A 531 -14.76 14.16 -19.83
CA LEU A 531 -14.57 13.07 -18.87
C LEU A 531 -13.44 12.14 -19.31
N GLY A 532 -13.28 11.91 -20.62
CA GLY A 532 -12.09 11.25 -21.16
C GLY A 532 -10.82 12.02 -20.81
N SER A 533 -10.83 13.35 -20.90
CA SER A 533 -9.72 14.19 -20.44
C SER A 533 -9.55 14.18 -18.92
N MET A 534 -10.61 14.03 -18.12
CA MET A 534 -10.51 13.91 -16.66
C MET A 534 -9.94 12.57 -16.22
N ALA A 535 -10.37 11.48 -16.87
CA ALA A 535 -9.76 10.16 -16.69
C ALA A 535 -8.27 10.22 -17.04
N HIS A 536 -7.93 10.82 -18.17
CA HIS A 536 -6.54 11.04 -18.57
C HIS A 536 -5.76 11.90 -17.58
N ASN A 537 -6.32 13.02 -17.12
CA ASN A 537 -5.67 13.90 -16.14
C ASN A 537 -5.51 13.21 -14.78
N LEU A 538 -6.48 12.38 -14.36
CA LEU A 538 -6.40 11.61 -13.13
C LEU A 538 -5.34 10.50 -13.26
N GLU A 539 -5.32 9.81 -14.39
CA GLU A 539 -4.28 8.83 -14.73
C GLU A 539 -2.90 9.49 -14.73
N GLU A 540 -2.76 10.64 -15.37
CA GLU A 540 -1.53 11.42 -15.41
C GLU A 540 -1.12 11.90 -14.01
N ALA A 541 -2.05 12.41 -13.21
CA ALA A 541 -1.77 12.83 -11.84
C ALA A 541 -1.27 11.66 -10.98
N LEU A 542 -1.91 10.49 -11.08
CA LEU A 542 -1.52 9.28 -10.34
C LEU A 542 -0.20 8.69 -10.86
N ASN A 543 0.07 8.75 -12.17
CA ASN A 543 1.27 8.18 -12.81
C ASN A 543 2.46 9.14 -12.91
N GLN A 544 2.32 10.46 -12.76
CA GLN A 544 3.44 11.40 -12.88
C GLN A 544 3.79 12.05 -11.54
N GLN A 545 2.82 12.70 -10.91
CA GLN A 545 3.05 13.51 -9.72
C GLN A 545 2.80 12.75 -8.42
N GLY A 546 1.94 11.73 -8.47
CA GLY A 546 1.53 10.95 -7.32
C GLY A 546 2.04 9.52 -7.29
N ARG A 547 3.00 9.09 -8.13
CA ARG A 547 3.38 7.67 -8.26
C ARG A 547 3.54 7.00 -6.90
N PHE A 548 2.67 6.04 -6.57
CA PHE A 548 2.84 5.31 -5.33
C PHE A 548 4.13 4.50 -5.41
N ILE A 549 5.04 4.76 -4.47
CA ILE A 549 6.31 4.04 -4.33
C ILE A 549 6.19 3.22 -3.05
N PHE A 550 6.28 1.91 -3.23
CA PHE A 550 6.18 0.95 -2.14
C PHE A 550 7.50 0.85 -1.36
N PRO A 551 7.44 0.48 -0.05
CA PRO A 551 8.63 0.03 0.66
C PRO A 551 9.21 -1.23 -0.01
N GLY A 552 10.52 -1.43 0.10
CA GLY A 552 11.19 -2.62 -0.46
C GLY A 552 11.40 -2.59 -1.98
N GLY A 553 11.14 -1.46 -2.63
CA GLY A 553 11.17 -1.34 -4.09
C GLY A 553 12.53 -1.48 -4.80
N GLY A 554 13.62 -1.58 -4.03
CA GLY A 554 14.93 -2.00 -4.52
C GLY A 554 15.10 -3.51 -4.62
N THR A 555 14.41 -4.25 -3.74
CA THR A 555 14.66 -5.68 -3.48
C THR A 555 13.62 -6.60 -4.09
N PHE A 556 12.37 -6.12 -4.22
CA PHE A 556 11.27 -6.94 -4.72
C PHE A 556 10.69 -6.37 -6.01
N ASP A 557 10.39 -7.28 -6.93
CA ASP A 557 9.43 -7.06 -7.99
C ASP A 557 8.01 -7.25 -7.44
N MET A 558 7.11 -6.36 -7.84
CA MET A 558 5.74 -6.31 -7.32
C MET A 558 4.76 -6.82 -8.37
N LYS A 559 3.80 -7.64 -7.94
CA LYS A 559 2.85 -8.33 -8.84
C LYS A 559 1.44 -8.35 -8.29
N ASP A 560 0.46 -8.38 -9.20
CA ASP A 560 -0.95 -8.66 -8.94
C ASP A 560 -1.54 -7.90 -7.73
N PRO A 561 -1.62 -6.56 -7.80
CA PRO A 561 -2.28 -5.78 -6.76
C PRO A 561 -3.76 -6.15 -6.70
N ILE A 562 -4.26 -6.51 -5.52
CA ILE A 562 -5.67 -6.82 -5.27
C ILE A 562 -6.15 -6.21 -3.96
N PHE A 563 -7.45 -5.99 -3.81
CA PHE A 563 -8.06 -5.57 -2.55
C PHE A 563 -8.61 -6.76 -1.73
N SER A 564 -8.36 -6.76 -0.42
CA SER A 564 -8.96 -7.68 0.55
C SER A 564 -10.44 -7.35 0.81
N LYS A 565 -11.14 -8.18 1.59
CA LYS A 565 -12.51 -7.89 2.04
C LYS A 565 -12.61 -6.64 2.93
N GLU A 566 -11.54 -6.30 3.65
CA GLU A 566 -11.47 -5.09 4.48
C GLU A 566 -11.11 -3.84 3.66
N GLY A 567 -10.79 -4.01 2.37
CA GLY A 567 -10.34 -2.95 1.48
C GLY A 567 -8.84 -2.65 1.57
N ASP A 568 -8.07 -3.53 2.19
CA ASP A 568 -6.60 -3.44 2.24
C ASP A 568 -6.01 -3.81 0.89
N LEU A 569 -4.93 -3.13 0.48
CA LEU A 569 -4.22 -3.42 -0.76
C LEU A 569 -3.19 -4.52 -0.51
N LEU A 570 -3.30 -5.64 -1.21
CA LEU A 570 -2.39 -6.77 -1.16
C LEU A 570 -1.62 -6.90 -2.47
N ILE A 571 -0.31 -7.10 -2.40
CA ILE A 571 0.60 -7.14 -3.54
C ILE A 571 1.55 -8.32 -3.37
N GLY A 572 1.73 -9.12 -4.42
CA GLY A 572 2.74 -10.18 -4.43
C GLY A 572 4.14 -9.61 -4.57
N LEU A 573 5.12 -10.25 -3.92
CA LEU A 573 6.52 -9.88 -3.95
C LEU A 573 7.37 -11.06 -4.44
N THR A 574 8.27 -10.81 -5.37
CA THR A 574 9.32 -11.76 -5.79
C THR A 574 10.68 -11.07 -5.69
N PHE A 575 11.71 -11.76 -5.20
CA PHE A 575 13.06 -11.19 -5.16
C PHE A 575 13.57 -10.90 -6.57
N ARG A 576 14.29 -9.78 -6.73
CA ARG A 576 15.00 -9.48 -7.99
C ARG A 576 16.21 -10.40 -8.15
N GLU A 577 16.31 -11.06 -9.31
CA GLU A 577 17.49 -11.87 -9.63
C GLU A 577 18.78 -11.03 -9.59
N GLY A 578 19.77 -11.47 -8.80
CA GLY A 578 21.06 -10.78 -8.65
C GLY A 578 21.20 -9.91 -7.40
N GLU A 579 20.23 -9.94 -6.48
CA GLU A 579 20.44 -9.57 -5.08
C GLU A 579 20.93 -10.74 -4.21
#